data_AF-A0A3D3GSX6-F1
#
_entry.id   AF-A0A3D3GSX6-F1
#
_cell.length_a   1.000
_cell.length_b   1.000
_cell.length_c   1.000
_cell.angle_alpha   90.00
_cell.angle_beta   90.00
_cell.angle_gamma   90.00
#
_symmetry.space_group_name_H-M   'P 1'
#
loop_
_entity.id
_entity.type
_entity.pdbx_description
1 polymer ?
#
loop_
_entity_poly.entity_id
_entity_poly.type
_entity_poly.pdbx_seq_one_letter_code
_entity_poly.pdbx_strand_id
1 'polypeptide(L)' 'MNEQMWWRGAVIYQIYPRSFYDANQDGIGDLPGIISKLDYIASLGVDAIWISPFFKSPMKDFGYDISDYREIDPIFGTLA' A
#
# COMPACT_ATOMS: atom_id res chain seq x y z
N MET A 1 -34.62 -0.24 -1.14
CA MET A 1 -33.52 0.51 -1.77
C MET A 1 -32.46 -0.51 -2.12
N ASN A 2 -32.06 -0.60 -3.40
CA ASN A 2 -30.98 -1.49 -3.79
C ASN A 2 -29.69 -0.80 -3.35
N GLU A 3 -29.06 -1.25 -2.27
CA GLU A 3 -27.71 -0.80 -1.92
C GLU A 3 -26.78 -1.28 -3.02
N GLN A 4 -26.33 -0.34 -3.85
CA GLN A 4 -25.31 -0.61 -4.84
C GLN A 4 -24.01 -0.91 -4.09
N MET A 5 -23.45 -2.09 -4.32
CA MET A 5 -22.18 -2.48 -3.71
C MET A 5 -21.08 -1.53 -4.19
N TRP A 6 -20.42 -0.81 -3.28
CA TRP A 6 -19.45 0.24 -3.63
C TRP A 6 -18.34 -0.24 -4.58
N TRP A 7 -17.91 -1.50 -4.43
CA TRP A 7 -16.85 -2.10 -5.24
C TRP A 7 -17.29 -2.42 -6.67
N ARG A 8 -18.59 -2.49 -6.94
CA ARG A 8 -19.11 -2.85 -8.25
C ARG A 8 -19.06 -1.65 -9.18
N GLY A 9 -18.03 -1.60 -10.01
CA GLY A 9 -17.74 -0.48 -10.90
C GLY A 9 -16.61 0.42 -10.42
N ALA A 10 -16.03 0.13 -9.24
CA ALA A 10 -14.90 0.86 -8.69
C ALA A 10 -13.63 0.67 -9.54
N VAL A 11 -12.88 1.75 -9.70
CA VAL A 11 -11.52 1.77 -10.22
C VAL A 11 -10.55 1.67 -9.04
N ILE A 12 -9.72 0.63 -9.02
CA ILE A 12 -8.77 0.36 -7.94
C ILE A 12 -7.36 0.72 -8.41
N TYR A 13 -6.69 1.60 -7.67
CA TYR A 13 -5.28 1.91 -7.87
C TYR A 13 -4.40 0.96 -7.07
N GLN A 14 -3.69 0.06 -7.75
CA GLN A 14 -2.78 -0.85 -7.09
C GLN A 14 -1.43 -0.16 -6.80
N ILE A 15 -1.01 -0.20 -5.55
CA ILE A 15 0.27 0.31 -5.08
C ILE A 15 1.22 -0.85 -4.82
N TYR A 16 2.45 -0.74 -5.31
CA TYR A 16 3.55 -1.60 -4.92
C TYR A 16 4.49 -0.82 -3.97
N PRO A 17 4.45 -1.06 -2.63
CA PRO A 17 5.03 -0.16 -1.64
C PRO A 17 6.48 0.22 -1.90
N ARG A 18 7.32 -0.80 -2.16
CA ARG A 18 8.76 -0.68 -2.35
C ARG A 18 9.16 0.26 -3.49
N SER A 19 8.28 0.52 -4.45
CA SER A 19 8.60 1.29 -5.67
C SER A 19 7.69 2.50 -5.89
N PHE A 20 6.83 2.83 -4.94
CA PHE A 20 5.88 3.93 -5.12
C PHE A 20 6.49 5.29 -4.73
N TYR A 21 6.88 5.46 -3.47
CA TYR A 21 7.53 6.68 -3.00
C TYR A 21 8.33 6.41 -1.73
N ASP A 22 9.61 6.81 -1.75
CA ASP A 22 10.55 6.72 -0.64
C ASP A 22 10.60 8.08 0.08
N ALA A 23 10.15 8.11 1.34
CA ALA A 23 10.07 9.33 2.13
C ALA A 23 11.30 9.53 3.03
N ASN A 24 12.07 8.47 3.31
CA ASN A 24 13.22 8.52 4.20
C ASN A 24 14.57 8.55 3.45
N GLN A 25 14.56 8.42 2.12
CA GLN A 25 15.70 8.42 1.20
C GLN A 25 16.64 7.22 1.36
N ASP A 26 16.14 6.05 1.77
CA ASP A 26 16.91 4.81 1.89
C ASP A 26 16.93 3.94 0.60
N GLY A 27 16.17 4.33 -0.42
CA GLY A 27 16.03 3.63 -1.70
C GLY A 27 14.85 2.66 -1.77
N ILE A 28 14.02 2.57 -0.72
CA ILE A 28 12.83 1.71 -0.63
C ILE A 28 11.61 2.59 -0.35
N GLY A 29 10.55 2.42 -1.16
CA GLY A 29 9.29 3.10 -0.89
C GLY A 29 8.62 2.59 0.39
N ASP A 30 7.98 3.51 1.13
CA ASP A 30 7.49 3.29 2.49
C ASP A 30 6.04 3.81 2.70
N LEU A 31 5.42 3.45 3.83
CA LEU A 31 4.04 3.85 4.14
C LEU A 31 3.88 5.38 4.30
N PRO A 32 4.78 6.12 5.00
CA PRO A 32 4.77 7.58 4.99
C PRO A 32 4.79 8.18 3.58
N GLY A 33 5.54 7.58 2.66
CA GLY A 33 5.60 7.96 1.27
C GLY A 33 4.28 7.76 0.55
N ILE A 34 3.61 6.63 0.76
CA ILE A 34 2.25 6.40 0.27
C ILE A 34 1.28 7.47 0.80
N ILE A 35 1.33 7.74 2.11
CA ILE A 35 0.48 8.75 2.77
C ILE A 35 0.69 10.13 2.13
N SER A 36 1.94 10.52 1.86
CA SER A 36 2.28 11.81 1.25
C SER A 36 1.75 11.99 -0.19
N LYS A 37 1.31 10.90 -0.83
CA LYS A 37 0.80 10.89 -2.21
C LYS A 37 -0.69 10.56 -2.30
N LEU A 38 -1.41 10.46 -1.17
CA LEU A 38 -2.85 10.20 -1.20
C LEU A 38 -3.63 11.27 -1.98
N ASP A 39 -3.24 12.54 -1.87
CA ASP A 39 -3.85 13.62 -2.67
C ASP A 39 -3.66 13.43 -4.17
N TYR A 40 -2.48 12.95 -4.60
CA TYR A 40 -2.22 12.59 -5.99
C TYR A 40 -3.14 11.43 -6.43
N ILE A 41 -3.22 10.35 -5.64
CA ILE A 41 -4.06 9.20 -5.97
C ILE A 41 -5.53 9.63 -6.08
N ALA A 42 -6.04 10.41 -5.11
CA ALA A 42 -7.39 10.94 -5.14
C ALA A 42 -7.64 11.80 -6.38
N SER A 43 -6.67 12.61 -6.82
CA SER A 43 -6.77 13.45 -8.02
C SER A 43 -6.93 12.66 -9.32
N LEU A 44 -6.54 11.37 -9.34
CA LEU A 44 -6.74 10.48 -10.49
C LEU A 44 -8.20 10.03 -10.65
N GLY A 45 -9.05 10.26 -9.65
CA GLY A 45 -10.46 9.85 -9.67
C GLY A 45 -10.67 8.34 -9.45
N VAL A 46 -9.76 7.67 -8.75
CA VAL A 46 -9.93 6.26 -8.35
C VAL A 46 -10.77 6.15 -7.08
N ASP A 47 -11.46 5.02 -6.92
CA ASP A 47 -12.41 4.81 -5.81
C ASP A 47 -11.76 4.14 -4.60
N ALA A 48 -10.68 3.38 -4.82
CA ALA A 48 -9.98 2.64 -3.77
C ALA A 48 -8.51 2.39 -4.12
N ILE A 49 -7.74 2.02 -3.11
CA ILE A 49 -6.36 1.55 -3.26
C ILE A 49 -6.27 0.07 -2.88
N TRP A 50 -5.46 -0.68 -3.62
CA TRP A 50 -4.99 -2.01 -3.24
C TRP A 50 -3.48 -1.95 -3.03
N ILE A 51 -3.04 -2.14 -1.80
CA ILE A 51 -1.62 -2.13 -1.47
C ILE A 51 -1.11 -3.58 -1.52
N SER A 52 -0.07 -3.82 -2.32
CA SER A 52 0.68 -5.09 -2.29
C SER A 52 1.30 -5.32 -0.90
N PRO A 53 1.74 -6.54 -0.54
CA PRO A 53 2.12 -6.85 0.84
C PRO A 53 3.13 -5.88 1.46
N PHE A 54 2.80 -5.42 2.68
CA PHE A 54 3.65 -4.57 3.53
C PHE A 54 3.85 -5.16 4.93
N PHE A 55 3.49 -6.44 5.10
CA PHE A 55 3.67 -7.22 6.32
C PHE A 55 5.11 -7.71 6.46
N LYS A 56 5.52 -8.05 7.68
CA LYS A 56 6.86 -8.56 7.98
C LYS A 56 7.23 -9.77 7.14
N SER A 57 8.34 -9.69 6.41
CA SER A 57 8.76 -10.70 5.45
C SER A 57 10.29 -10.82 5.37
N PRO A 58 10.85 -12.02 5.12
CA PRO A 58 12.25 -12.18 4.71
C PRO A 58 12.56 -11.59 3.32
N MET A 59 11.52 -11.16 2.57
CA MET A 59 11.59 -10.55 1.25
C MET A 59 12.18 -11.46 0.16
N LYS A 60 12.05 -12.79 0.30
CA LYS A 60 12.47 -13.74 -0.76
C LYS A 60 11.55 -13.68 -1.98
N ASP A 61 10.29 -13.33 -1.76
CA ASP A 61 9.30 -13.04 -2.79
C ASP A 61 8.70 -11.64 -2.57
N PHE A 62 9.58 -10.69 -2.20
CA PHE A 62 9.26 -9.26 -2.04
C PHE A 62 7.96 -8.96 -1.27
N GLY A 63 7.75 -9.65 -0.15
CA GLY A 63 6.61 -9.42 0.75
C GLY A 63 5.48 -10.43 0.61
N TYR A 64 5.45 -11.24 -0.45
CA TYR A 64 4.49 -12.34 -0.58
C TYR A 64 4.85 -13.55 0.31
N ASP A 65 6.11 -13.67 0.73
CA ASP A 65 6.59 -14.62 1.73
C ASP A 65 6.47 -14.03 3.16
N ILE A 66 5.23 -13.94 3.66
CA ILE A 66 4.91 -13.33 4.95
C ILE A 66 5.39 -14.20 6.12
N SER A 67 6.07 -13.59 7.09
CA SER A 67 6.53 -14.22 8.34
C SER A 67 5.70 -13.83 9.56
N ASP A 68 5.07 -12.65 9.56
CA ASP A 68 4.05 -12.28 10.54
C ASP A 68 2.94 -11.47 9.85
N TYR A 69 1.71 -11.98 9.86
CA TYR A 69 0.54 -11.35 9.23
C TYR A 69 -0.01 -10.14 10.01
N ARG A 70 0.48 -9.87 11.22
CA ARG A 70 -0.01 -8.79 12.10
C ARG A 70 1.03 -7.70 12.35
N GLU A 71 2.26 -7.90 11.89
CA GLU A 71 3.35 -6.93 12.02
C GLU A 71 3.64 -6.31 10.65
N ILE A 72 3.83 -4.99 10.63
CA ILE A 72 4.31 -4.28 9.44
C ILE A 72 5.81 -4.53 9.33
N ASP A 73 6.32 -4.73 8.11
CA ASP A 73 7.75 -4.86 7.93
C ASP A 73 8.46 -3.55 8.30
N PRO A 74 9.50 -3.56 9.14
CA PRO A 74 10.21 -2.34 9.54
C PRO A 74 10.76 -1.51 8.38
N ILE A 75 10.99 -2.12 7.20
CA ILE A 75 11.41 -1.36 6.00
C ILE A 75 10.31 -0.42 5.49
N PHE A 76 9.04 -0.69 5.81
CA PHE A 76 7.90 0.09 5.33
C PHE A 76 7.31 1.02 6.41
N GLY A 77 7.50 0.73 7.70
CA GLY A 77 7.04 1.57 8.79
C GLY A 77 6.62 0.81 10.05
N THR A 78 5.61 1.34 10.75
CA THR A 78 5.05 0.76 11.99
C THR A 78 3.53 0.85 12.00
N LEU A 79 2.85 0.12 12.89
CA LEU A 79 1.38 0.05 12.98
C LEU A 79 0.70 1.31 13.57
N ALA A 80 1.48 2.30 14.01
CA ALA A 80 1.04 3.42 14.86
C ALA A 80 -0.07 4.29 14.28
#